data_AF-A0A956F012-F1
#
_entry.id   AF-A0A956F012-F1
#
_cell.length_a   1.000
_cell.length_b   1.000
_cell.length_c   1.000
_cell.angle_alpha   90.00
_cell.angle_beta   90.00
_cell.angle_gamma   90.00
#
_symmetry.space_group_name_H-M   'P 1'
#
loop_
_entity.id
_entity.type
_entity.pdbx_description
1 polymer ?
#
loop_
_entity_poly.entity_id
_entity_poly.type
_entity_poly.pdbx_seq_one_letter_code
_entity_poly.pdbx_strand_id
1 'polypeptide(L)'
;MAKHFDDLGAAFPLFAAAAEEAAEYVGLGTCSLSGDSDVPCFRLGMGCALMIECPECQALNGLDCDEREDEVCHECADLVHFPGDMPEEIIVSYAALRDFRAAISKDTEYGMITWEQAQSGLTHGVPGGSGLRHSERVPLVEIGDDWIGARLDPQVMRELLTTPTYISWQGERWLFDGGTPGVYQGCWTQADFKHHAGTQDPQSFFEQVIESKERWMWKALEGGRISVYVFSMPSSGKLRAHWDMD
;
A
#
# COMPACT_ATOMS: atom_id res chain seq x y z
N MET A 1 -4.26 -1.10 -24.85
CA MET A 1 -3.38 -1.89 -23.98
C MET A 1 -3.24 -1.08 -22.72
N ALA A 2 -3.53 -1.67 -21.56
CA ALA A 2 -3.31 -1.01 -20.29
C ALA A 2 -1.81 -0.68 -20.16
N LYS A 3 -1.48 0.49 -19.61
CA LYS A 3 -0.09 0.88 -19.38
C LYS A 3 0.30 0.47 -17.96
N HIS A 4 1.46 -0.15 -17.81
CA HIS A 4 2.06 -0.38 -16.51
C HIS A 4 2.99 0.80 -16.16
N PHE A 5 3.33 0.95 -14.88
CA PHE A 5 4.24 2.01 -14.47
C PHE A 5 5.65 1.88 -15.07
N ASP A 6 6.10 0.66 -15.37
CA ASP A 6 7.34 0.40 -16.09
C ASP A 6 7.35 1.06 -17.48
N ASP A 7 6.22 1.03 -18.18
CA ASP A 7 6.04 1.67 -19.49
C ASP A 7 6.11 3.21 -19.41
N LEU A 8 5.90 3.76 -18.21
CA LEU A 8 5.91 5.19 -17.91
C LEU A 8 7.25 5.66 -17.33
N GLY A 9 8.22 4.77 -17.12
CA GLY A 9 9.46 5.07 -16.43
C GLY A 9 9.30 5.36 -14.93
N ALA A 10 8.23 4.83 -14.31
CA ALA A 10 7.84 5.07 -12.93
C ALA A 10 7.65 3.76 -12.13
N ALA A 11 8.52 2.77 -12.35
CA ALA A 11 8.42 1.43 -11.79
C ALA A 11 8.26 1.41 -10.26
N PHE A 12 7.19 0.80 -9.76
CA PHE A 12 7.03 0.49 -8.34
C PHE A 12 7.26 -1.01 -8.11
N PRO A 13 8.28 -1.41 -7.33
CA PRO A 13 8.57 -2.82 -7.06
C PRO A 13 7.40 -3.63 -6.53
N LEU A 14 6.48 -3.00 -5.81
CA LEU A 14 5.32 -3.64 -5.18
C LEU A 14 4.02 -3.51 -5.98
N PHE A 15 4.05 -2.90 -7.18
CA PHE A 15 2.84 -2.64 -7.98
C PHE A 15 3.07 -3.02 -9.46
N ALA A 16 2.71 -4.25 -9.81
CA ALA A 16 2.85 -4.79 -11.17
C ALA A 16 1.57 -4.64 -12.02
N ALA A 17 0.45 -4.27 -11.41
CA ALA A 17 -0.84 -4.08 -12.08
C ALA A 17 -0.82 -2.89 -13.08
N ALA A 18 -1.94 -2.67 -13.77
CA ALA A 18 -2.08 -1.51 -14.63
C ALA A 18 -2.05 -0.21 -13.81
N ALA A 19 -1.46 0.86 -14.36
CA ALA A 19 -1.36 2.14 -13.67
C ALA A 19 -2.72 2.77 -13.34
N GLU A 20 -3.77 2.43 -14.10
CA GLU A 20 -5.14 2.88 -13.85
C GLU A 20 -5.79 2.23 -12.63
N GLU A 21 -5.20 1.16 -12.09
CA GLU A 21 -5.64 0.53 -10.85
C GLU A 21 -5.05 1.22 -9.61
N ALA A 22 -4.11 2.15 -9.78
CA ALA A 22 -3.54 2.92 -8.68
C ALA A 22 -4.47 4.09 -8.29
N ALA A 23 -4.92 4.12 -7.04
CA ALA A 23 -5.93 5.07 -6.56
C ALA A 23 -5.45 6.53 -6.61
N GLU A 24 -4.17 6.76 -6.30
CA GLU A 24 -3.61 8.11 -6.29
C GLU A 24 -3.15 8.61 -7.67
N TYR A 25 -3.03 7.73 -8.67
CA TYR A 25 -2.42 8.09 -9.95
C TYR A 25 -3.31 9.04 -10.76
N VAL A 26 -2.79 10.22 -11.10
CA VAL A 26 -3.52 11.27 -11.84
C VAL A 26 -3.02 11.47 -13.27
N GLY A 27 -2.14 10.59 -13.77
CA GLY A 27 -1.55 10.73 -15.09
C GLY A 27 -0.23 11.50 -15.07
N LEU A 28 0.06 12.20 -16.18
CA LEU A 28 1.18 13.15 -16.24
C LEU A 28 0.72 14.50 -15.69
N GLY A 29 1.55 15.12 -14.84
CA GLY A 29 1.22 16.38 -14.19
C GLY A 29 2.45 17.22 -13.84
N THR A 30 2.25 18.21 -12.97
CA THR A 30 3.33 19.00 -12.38
C THR A 30 3.45 18.68 -10.90
N CYS A 31 4.64 18.34 -10.44
CA CYS A 31 4.92 18.02 -9.05
C CYS A 31 4.85 19.28 -8.19
N SER A 32 4.03 19.27 -7.14
CA SER A 32 3.89 20.38 -6.18
C SER A 32 5.17 20.61 -5.37
N LEU A 33 6.01 19.57 -5.23
CA LEU A 33 7.22 19.61 -4.40
C LEU A 33 8.51 19.93 -5.16
N SER A 34 8.58 19.62 -6.46
CA SER A 34 9.78 19.87 -7.29
C SER A 34 9.54 20.85 -8.43
N GLY A 35 8.28 21.09 -8.81
CA GLY A 35 7.92 21.89 -9.98
C GLY A 35 8.16 21.18 -11.33
N ASP A 36 8.64 19.93 -11.32
CA ASP A 36 8.82 19.14 -12.54
C ASP A 36 7.48 18.92 -13.23
N SER A 37 7.43 19.17 -14.54
CA SER A 37 6.22 19.05 -15.36
C SER A 37 6.30 17.85 -16.32
N ASP A 38 5.14 17.40 -16.79
CA ASP A 38 4.97 16.26 -17.68
C ASP A 38 5.54 14.93 -17.14
N VAL A 39 5.46 14.74 -15.81
CA VAL A 39 5.93 13.53 -15.11
C VAL A 39 4.78 12.72 -14.51
N PRO A 40 4.90 11.39 -14.35
CA PRO A 40 3.91 10.58 -13.64
C PRO A 40 3.68 11.10 -12.22
N CYS A 41 2.42 11.36 -11.89
CA CYS A 41 2.01 12.10 -10.70
C CYS A 41 0.93 11.39 -9.90
N PHE A 42 0.96 11.62 -8.58
CA PHE A 42 0.10 10.99 -7.59
C PHE A 42 -0.51 12.07 -6.69
N ARG A 43 -1.82 12.03 -6.50
CA ARG A 43 -2.53 12.93 -5.59
C ARG A 43 -2.38 12.43 -4.16
N LEU A 44 -1.89 13.29 -3.27
CA LEU A 44 -1.90 13.05 -1.84
C LEU A 44 -3.22 13.52 -1.24
N GLY A 45 -3.84 12.68 -0.42
CA GLY A 45 -5.10 12.95 0.27
C GLY A 45 -5.09 12.44 1.71
N MET A 46 -6.25 12.05 2.23
CA MET A 46 -6.37 11.47 3.58
C MET A 46 -5.39 10.30 3.79
N GLY A 47 -4.70 10.30 4.93
CA GLY A 47 -3.70 9.29 5.27
C GLY A 47 -2.36 9.46 4.53
N CYS A 48 -2.17 10.51 3.73
CA CYS A 48 -0.88 10.84 3.14
C CYS A 48 -0.14 11.88 4.00
N ALA A 49 1.19 11.80 4.02
CA ALA A 49 2.05 12.74 4.71
C ALA A 49 3.11 13.35 3.78
N LEU A 50 3.43 14.62 4.00
CA LEU A 50 4.64 15.26 3.47
C LEU A 50 5.80 14.99 4.41
N MET A 51 6.95 14.60 3.88
CA MET A 51 8.13 14.32 4.69
C MET A 51 9.02 15.57 4.76
N ILE A 52 9.08 16.20 5.92
CA ILE A 52 9.76 17.47 6.17
C ILE A 52 10.85 17.29 7.24
N GLU A 53 12.07 17.72 6.94
CA GLU A 53 13.16 17.73 7.92
C GLU A 53 12.94 18.85 8.93
N CYS A 54 13.10 18.54 10.21
CA CYS A 54 13.08 19.54 11.27
C CYS A 54 14.24 20.52 11.08
N PRO A 55 14.01 21.84 11.08
CA PRO A 55 15.07 22.83 10.87
C PRO A 55 16.16 22.80 11.94
N GLU A 56 15.82 22.39 13.17
CA GLU A 56 16.75 22.38 14.30
C GLU A 56 17.60 21.10 14.38
N CYS A 57 16.99 19.92 14.21
CA CYS A 57 17.68 18.64 14.42
C CYS A 57 17.81 17.77 13.16
N GLN A 58 17.23 18.18 12.02
CA GLN A 58 17.23 17.46 10.75
C GLN A 58 16.53 16.10 10.77
N ALA A 59 15.81 15.76 11.85
CA ALA A 59 14.98 14.57 11.89
C ALA A 59 13.82 14.72 10.88
N LEU A 60 13.50 13.66 10.15
CA LEU A 60 12.43 13.65 9.16
C LEU A 60 11.08 13.43 9.85
N ASN A 61 10.11 14.31 9.63
CA ASN A 61 8.76 14.24 10.20
C ASN A 61 7.76 14.12 9.07
N GLY A 62 6.71 13.33 9.26
CA GLY A 62 5.56 13.31 8.37
C GLY A 62 4.51 14.32 8.86
N LEU A 63 4.11 15.24 8.00
CA LEU A 63 3.03 16.19 8.26
C LEU A 63 1.80 15.79 7.44
N ASP A 64 0.64 15.68 8.07
CA ASP A 64 -0.59 15.21 7.43
C ASP A 64 -1.05 16.17 6.31
N CYS A 65 -1.27 15.62 5.11
CA CYS A 65 -1.63 16.41 3.92
C CYS A 65 -3.07 16.95 3.95
N ASP A 66 -3.96 16.34 4.72
CA ASP A 66 -5.37 16.73 4.87
C ASP A 66 -5.52 17.80 5.94
N GLU A 67 -4.89 17.61 7.10
CA GLU A 67 -4.94 18.57 8.21
C GLU A 67 -4.14 19.85 7.90
N ARG A 68 -2.99 19.72 7.23
CA ARG A 68 -2.10 20.84 6.86
C ARG A 68 -1.64 21.69 8.05
N GLU A 69 -1.49 21.06 9.21
CA GLU A 69 -1.06 21.72 10.43
C GLU A 69 0.44 21.57 10.67
N ASP A 70 1.00 22.50 11.44
CA ASP A 70 2.37 22.40 11.93
C ASP A 70 2.44 21.29 12.99
N GLU A 71 3.53 20.53 12.99
CA GLU A 71 3.71 19.41 13.90
C GLU A 71 4.93 19.58 14.80
N VAL A 72 4.88 18.97 15.98
CA VAL A 72 6.02 18.98 16.89
C VAL A 72 7.01 17.89 16.48
N CYS A 73 8.28 18.26 16.30
CA CYS A 73 9.32 17.31 15.93
C CYS A 73 9.45 16.17 16.95
N HIS A 74 9.35 14.94 16.48
CA HIS A 74 9.38 13.75 17.35
C HIS A 74 10.71 13.54 18.10
N GLU A 75 11.82 14.14 17.65
CA GLU A 75 13.14 14.02 18.30
C GLU A 75 13.45 15.17 19.26
N CYS A 76 13.25 16.43 18.83
CA CYS A 76 13.70 17.61 19.59
C CYS A 76 12.57 18.47 20.16
N ALA A 77 11.32 18.13 19.85
CA ALA A 77 10.12 18.87 20.24
C ALA A 77 10.01 20.32 19.72
N ASP A 78 10.84 20.71 18.75
CA ASP A 78 10.67 22.00 18.05
C ASP A 78 9.59 21.92 16.98
N LEU A 79 9.04 23.06 16.59
CA LEU A 79 7.92 23.12 15.63
C LEU A 79 8.42 22.92 14.18
N VAL A 80 7.80 21.98 13.48
CA VAL A 80 8.01 21.71 12.05
C VAL A 80 6.84 22.27 11.28
N HIS A 81 7.10 23.30 10.48
CA HIS A 81 6.04 24.02 9.79
C HIS A 81 5.55 23.28 8.54
N PHE A 82 4.23 23.25 8.34
CA PHE A 82 3.64 22.84 7.08
C PHE A 82 3.98 23.88 5.99
N PRO A 83 4.39 23.47 4.77
CA PRO A 83 4.72 24.43 3.72
C PRO A 83 3.50 25.25 3.28
N GLY A 84 3.49 26.55 3.58
CA GLY A 84 2.34 27.42 3.42
C GLY A 84 1.98 27.82 1.98
N ASP A 85 2.83 27.54 1.00
CA ASP A 85 2.62 27.81 -0.42
C ASP A 85 2.08 26.59 -1.20
N MET A 86 1.71 25.51 -0.50
CA MET A 86 1.22 24.30 -1.13
C MET A 86 -0.18 24.48 -1.73
N PRO A 87 -0.42 23.96 -2.95
CA PRO A 87 -1.75 23.99 -3.56
C PRO A 87 -2.79 23.22 -2.74
N GLU A 88 -4.07 23.49 -2.97
CA GLU A 88 -5.19 22.74 -2.35
C GLU A 88 -5.15 21.25 -2.73
N GLU A 89 -4.77 20.94 -3.97
CA GLU A 89 -4.52 19.58 -4.40
C GLU A 89 -3.02 19.33 -4.44
N ILE A 90 -2.50 18.56 -3.47
CA ILE A 90 -1.08 18.22 -3.42
C ILE A 90 -0.84 17.04 -4.37
N ILE A 91 -0.15 17.31 -5.46
CA ILE A 91 0.26 16.29 -6.43
C ILE A 91 1.77 16.12 -6.35
N VAL A 92 2.27 14.89 -6.22
CA VAL A 92 3.70 14.58 -6.17
C VAL A 92 4.11 13.69 -7.33
N SER A 93 5.34 13.87 -7.82
CA SER A 93 5.89 12.99 -8.86
C SER A 93 6.27 11.62 -8.30
N TYR A 94 6.38 10.63 -9.18
CA TYR A 94 7.03 9.36 -8.89
C TYR A 94 8.37 9.54 -8.16
N ALA A 95 9.24 10.42 -8.67
CA ALA A 95 10.55 10.68 -8.07
C ALA A 95 10.43 11.18 -6.62
N ALA A 96 9.50 12.10 -6.34
CA ALA A 96 9.28 12.61 -4.99
C ALA A 96 8.79 11.52 -4.02
N LEU A 97 7.92 10.60 -4.47
CA LEU A 97 7.56 9.43 -3.68
C LEU A 97 8.76 8.53 -3.43
N ARG A 98 9.54 8.21 -4.47
CA ARG A 98 10.70 7.30 -4.35
C ARG A 98 11.83 7.86 -3.49
N ASP A 99 12.00 9.18 -3.47
CA ASP A 99 12.92 9.89 -2.59
C ASP A 99 12.37 10.02 -1.15
N PHE A 100 11.22 9.42 -0.85
CA PHE A 100 10.54 9.48 0.44
C PHE A 100 10.28 10.92 0.91
N ARG A 101 9.94 11.83 -0.03
CA ARG A 101 9.47 13.19 0.25
C ARG A 101 7.98 13.27 0.54
N ALA A 102 7.27 12.19 0.26
CA ALA A 102 5.88 11.96 0.64
C ALA A 102 5.68 10.48 0.97
N ALA A 103 4.69 10.20 1.81
CA ALA A 103 4.30 8.85 2.21
C ALA A 103 2.79 8.69 2.10
N ILE A 104 2.34 7.53 1.64
CA ILE A 104 0.93 7.16 1.55
C ILE A 104 0.71 6.05 2.57
N SER A 105 -0.06 6.29 3.63
CA SER A 105 -0.36 5.26 4.64
C SER A 105 -1.02 4.05 4.02
N LYS A 106 -0.81 2.88 4.64
CA LYS A 106 -1.19 1.60 4.07
C LYS A 106 -1.95 0.75 5.06
N ASP A 107 -3.11 0.26 4.65
CA ASP A 107 -3.80 -0.80 5.38
C ASP A 107 -3.25 -2.17 4.99
N THR A 108 -2.95 -2.99 5.99
CA THR A 108 -2.32 -4.29 5.79
C THR A 108 -3.01 -5.39 6.60
N GLU A 109 -2.70 -6.65 6.32
CA GLU A 109 -3.15 -7.74 7.18
C GLU A 109 -2.61 -7.70 8.62
N TYR A 110 -1.58 -6.86 8.89
CA TYR A 110 -1.02 -6.61 10.21
C TYR A 110 -1.47 -5.27 10.83
N GLY A 111 -2.47 -4.61 10.24
CA GLY A 111 -2.94 -3.30 10.65
C GLY A 111 -2.31 -2.18 9.83
N MET A 112 -2.71 -0.95 10.13
CA MET A 112 -2.25 0.25 9.43
C MET A 112 -0.74 0.46 9.62
N ILE A 113 -0.09 0.97 8.57
CA ILE A 113 1.27 1.46 8.56
C ILE A 113 1.23 2.92 8.11
N THR A 114 1.47 3.85 9.02
CA THR A 114 1.77 5.26 8.73
C THR A 114 3.29 5.49 8.70
N TRP A 115 3.74 6.73 8.51
CA TRP A 115 5.17 7.06 8.54
C TRP A 115 5.79 6.80 9.93
N GLU A 116 5.06 7.01 11.03
CA GLU A 116 5.51 6.72 12.40
C GLU A 116 5.71 5.22 12.62
N GLN A 117 4.77 4.40 12.12
CA GLN A 117 4.93 2.95 12.17
C GLN A 117 6.12 2.49 11.32
N ALA A 118 6.29 3.06 10.12
CA ALA A 118 7.45 2.78 9.28
C ALA A 118 8.78 3.16 9.95
N GLN A 119 8.82 4.22 10.75
CA GLN A 119 10.01 4.59 11.51
C GLN A 119 10.30 3.63 12.66
N SER A 120 9.27 3.25 13.43
CA SER A 120 9.43 2.36 14.59
C SER A 120 9.63 0.88 14.20
N GLY A 121 9.24 0.50 12.98
CA GLY A 121 9.21 -0.89 12.52
C GLY A 121 8.15 -1.73 13.21
N LEU A 122 7.12 -1.12 13.80
CA LEU A 122 6.01 -1.79 14.47
C LEU A 122 4.69 -1.32 13.86
N THR A 123 3.87 -2.23 13.35
CA THR A 123 2.54 -1.87 12.80
C THR A 123 1.57 -1.42 13.89
N HIS A 124 0.50 -0.72 13.50
CA HIS A 124 -0.58 -0.33 14.42
C HIS A 124 -1.33 -1.56 14.98
N GLY A 125 -1.15 -2.73 14.36
CA GLY A 125 -1.71 -3.99 14.82
C GLY A 125 -3.18 -4.20 14.49
N VAL A 126 -3.67 -5.37 14.87
CA VAL A 126 -5.07 -5.79 14.69
C VAL A 126 -5.64 -6.35 16.00
N PRO A 127 -6.96 -6.21 16.25
CA PRO A 127 -7.58 -6.72 17.45
C PRO A 127 -7.58 -8.26 17.49
N GLY A 128 -7.16 -8.82 18.62
CA GLY A 128 -7.25 -10.24 18.98
C GLY A 128 -6.33 -11.20 18.21
N GLY A 129 -5.57 -10.73 17.21
CA GLY A 129 -4.56 -11.52 16.48
C GLY A 129 -5.05 -12.77 15.71
N SER A 130 -6.32 -13.18 15.88
CA SER A 130 -6.87 -14.44 15.38
C SER A 130 -6.92 -14.54 13.85
N GLY A 131 -6.84 -13.39 13.16
CA GLY A 131 -6.77 -13.30 11.70
C GLY A 131 -5.35 -13.32 11.10
N LEU A 132 -4.29 -13.35 11.92
CA LEU A 132 -2.90 -13.26 11.45
C LEU A 132 -2.38 -14.62 10.98
N ARG A 133 -2.85 -15.06 9.81
CA ARG A 133 -2.65 -16.42 9.25
C ARG A 133 -1.19 -16.78 8.93
N HIS A 134 -0.32 -15.79 8.73
CA HIS A 134 1.10 -15.97 8.38
C HIS A 134 2.06 -15.28 9.36
N SER A 135 1.58 -15.04 10.57
CA SER A 135 2.37 -14.46 11.65
C SER A 135 3.55 -15.32 12.10
N GLU A 136 3.57 -16.62 11.81
CA GLU A 136 4.64 -17.52 12.27
C GLU A 136 6.04 -17.13 11.77
N ARG A 137 6.13 -16.23 10.77
CA ARG A 137 7.39 -15.76 10.18
C ARG A 137 7.72 -14.30 10.51
N VAL A 138 6.89 -13.61 11.29
CA VAL A 138 7.11 -12.20 11.68
C VAL A 138 6.95 -12.08 13.20
N PRO A 139 7.86 -11.43 13.92
CA PRO A 139 7.69 -11.23 15.35
C PRO A 139 6.41 -10.43 15.65
N LEU A 140 5.48 -11.06 16.36
CA LEU A 140 4.28 -10.40 16.87
C LEU A 140 4.54 -9.78 18.24
N VAL A 141 3.90 -8.63 18.49
CA VAL A 141 4.04 -7.87 19.73
C VAL A 141 2.65 -7.46 20.22
N GLU A 142 2.34 -7.77 21.47
CA GLU A 142 1.18 -7.19 22.15
C GLU A 142 1.44 -5.70 22.38
N ILE A 143 0.57 -4.83 21.87
CA ILE A 143 0.70 -3.38 21.95
C ILE A 143 -0.31 -2.74 22.92
N GLY A 144 -1.22 -3.52 23.50
CA GLY A 144 -2.22 -3.11 24.49
C GLY A 144 -3.65 -3.45 24.07
N ASP A 145 -4.58 -3.53 25.02
CA ASP A 145 -6.03 -3.71 24.76
C ASP A 145 -6.39 -4.85 23.78
N ASP A 146 -5.71 -5.99 23.89
CA ASP A 146 -5.83 -7.15 23.00
C ASP A 146 -5.39 -6.89 21.53
N TRP A 147 -4.71 -5.79 21.24
CA TRP A 147 -4.11 -5.51 19.93
C TRP A 147 -2.76 -6.17 19.77
N ILE A 148 -2.56 -6.74 18.58
CA ILE A 148 -1.33 -7.43 18.19
C ILE A 148 -0.72 -6.73 16.99
N GLY A 149 0.43 -6.10 17.18
CA GLY A 149 1.28 -5.53 16.14
C GLY A 149 2.26 -6.54 15.56
N ALA A 150 2.77 -6.26 14.37
CA ALA A 150 3.84 -7.02 13.74
C ALA A 150 5.11 -6.17 13.63
N ARG A 151 6.26 -6.76 13.92
CA ARG A 151 7.56 -6.08 13.79
C ARG A 151 8.13 -6.35 12.39
N LEU A 152 8.22 -5.33 11.54
CA LEU A 152 8.75 -5.42 10.18
C LEU A 152 10.03 -4.57 10.05
N ASP A 153 10.78 -4.80 8.98
CA ASP A 153 11.90 -3.95 8.63
C ASP A 153 11.40 -2.55 8.23
N PRO A 154 11.88 -1.46 8.86
CA PRO A 154 11.56 -0.09 8.47
C PRO A 154 11.72 0.21 6.98
N GLN A 155 12.74 -0.36 6.32
CA GLN A 155 12.96 -0.16 4.88
C GLN A 155 11.84 -0.79 4.04
N VAL A 156 11.35 -1.95 4.47
CA VAL A 156 10.21 -2.62 3.82
C VAL A 156 8.93 -1.80 4.00
N MET A 157 8.69 -1.26 5.20
CA MET A 157 7.55 -0.38 5.44
C MET A 157 7.64 0.89 4.59
N ARG A 158 8.82 1.52 4.50
CA ARG A 158 9.03 2.69 3.62
C ARG A 158 8.76 2.38 2.16
N GLU A 159 9.26 1.25 1.64
CA GLU A 159 8.96 0.81 0.28
C GLU A 159 7.44 0.75 0.03
N LEU A 160 6.69 0.18 0.99
CA LEU A 160 5.24 0.13 0.93
C LEU A 160 4.59 1.51 0.94
N LEU A 161 5.04 2.43 1.80
CA LEU A 161 4.51 3.80 1.89
C LEU A 161 4.80 4.65 0.64
N THR A 162 5.82 4.31 -0.14
CA THR A 162 6.11 4.97 -1.42
C THR A 162 5.39 4.32 -2.60
N THR A 163 4.68 3.22 -2.37
CA THR A 163 3.89 2.52 -3.39
C THR A 163 2.47 3.08 -3.39
N PRO A 164 1.84 3.33 -4.55
CA PRO A 164 0.45 3.73 -4.59
C PRO A 164 -0.46 2.61 -4.04
N THR A 165 -1.60 3.01 -3.50
CA THR A 165 -2.68 2.10 -3.15
C THR A 165 -3.39 1.64 -4.42
N TYR A 166 -3.94 0.42 -4.41
CA TYR A 166 -4.81 -0.03 -5.48
C TYR A 166 -6.27 0.31 -5.17
N ILE A 167 -7.07 0.52 -6.21
CA ILE A 167 -8.50 0.78 -6.07
C ILE A 167 -9.18 -0.47 -5.52
N SER A 168 -9.94 -0.30 -4.44
CA SER A 168 -10.80 -1.33 -3.87
C SER A 168 -12.14 -0.75 -3.38
N TRP A 169 -13.09 -1.62 -3.06
CA TRP A 169 -14.43 -1.23 -2.62
C TRP A 169 -14.55 -1.14 -1.10
N GLN A 170 -13.94 -2.06 -0.36
CA GLN A 170 -14.07 -2.15 1.10
C GLN A 170 -12.78 -1.75 1.84
N GLY A 171 -11.90 -1.01 1.16
CA GLY A 171 -10.59 -0.61 1.68
C GLY A 171 -9.48 -1.53 1.20
N GLU A 172 -8.25 -1.02 1.14
CA GLU A 172 -7.11 -1.84 0.74
C GLU A 172 -6.69 -2.75 1.90
N ARG A 173 -6.02 -3.84 1.55
CA ARG A 173 -5.35 -4.72 2.50
C ARG A 173 -4.12 -5.35 1.87
N TRP A 174 -2.95 -4.79 2.12
CA TRP A 174 -1.69 -5.39 1.68
C TRP A 174 -1.40 -6.70 2.40
N LEU A 175 -0.99 -7.69 1.61
CA LEU A 175 -0.66 -9.04 2.07
C LEU A 175 0.85 -9.23 2.12
N PHE A 176 1.31 -10.10 3.02
CA PHE A 176 2.72 -10.34 3.30
C PHE A 176 3.07 -11.85 3.26
N ASP A 177 4.34 -12.16 3.04
CA ASP A 177 4.92 -13.47 3.27
C ASP A 177 6.27 -13.33 3.98
N GLY A 178 6.32 -13.73 5.25
CA GLY A 178 7.53 -13.66 6.07
C GLY A 178 8.08 -12.25 6.24
N GLY A 179 7.18 -11.27 6.36
CA GLY A 179 7.54 -9.85 6.53
C GLY A 179 7.85 -9.11 5.23
N THR A 180 7.80 -9.79 4.09
CA THR A 180 7.92 -9.16 2.76
C THR A 180 6.52 -8.90 2.18
N PRO A 181 6.19 -7.66 1.77
CA PRO A 181 4.92 -7.36 1.13
C PRO A 181 4.83 -8.07 -0.22
N GLY A 182 3.62 -8.49 -0.57
CA GLY A 182 3.31 -9.00 -1.89
C GLY A 182 3.38 -7.90 -2.95
N VAL A 183 3.69 -8.29 -4.18
CA VAL A 183 3.60 -7.42 -5.35
C VAL A 183 2.18 -7.50 -5.90
N TYR A 184 1.44 -6.40 -5.88
CA TYR A 184 0.07 -6.33 -6.40
C TYR A 184 0.04 -6.63 -7.91
N GLN A 185 -0.80 -7.59 -8.31
CA GLN A 185 -0.92 -8.12 -9.67
C GLN A 185 -2.20 -7.65 -10.39
N GLY A 186 -3.07 -6.90 -9.70
CA GLY A 186 -4.32 -6.39 -10.24
C GLY A 186 -5.56 -7.06 -9.65
N CYS A 187 -6.73 -6.51 -10.00
CA CYS A 187 -8.03 -7.09 -9.73
C CYS A 187 -8.36 -8.15 -10.80
N TRP A 188 -8.31 -9.43 -10.41
CA TRP A 188 -8.47 -10.53 -11.35
C TRP A 188 -9.92 -10.93 -11.54
N THR A 189 -10.30 -11.10 -12.80
CA THR A 189 -11.56 -11.69 -13.22
C THR A 189 -11.47 -13.21 -13.32
N GLN A 190 -12.60 -13.89 -13.55
CA GLN A 190 -12.60 -15.32 -13.84
C GLN A 190 -11.76 -15.69 -15.08
N ALA A 191 -11.64 -14.78 -16.06
CA ALA A 191 -10.82 -14.99 -17.24
C ALA A 191 -9.32 -14.99 -16.91
N ASP A 192 -8.90 -14.11 -16.01
CA ASP A 192 -7.51 -14.03 -15.54
C ASP A 192 -7.12 -15.29 -14.79
N PHE A 193 -7.97 -15.79 -13.87
CA PHE A 193 -7.74 -17.07 -13.21
C PHE A 193 -7.64 -18.24 -14.20
N LYS A 194 -8.48 -18.27 -15.25
CA LYS A 194 -8.39 -19.30 -16.31
C LYS A 194 -7.07 -19.18 -17.09
N HIS A 195 -6.60 -17.98 -17.34
CA HIS A 195 -5.33 -17.73 -18.02
C HIS A 195 -4.14 -18.18 -17.17
N HIS A 196 -4.13 -17.85 -15.88
CA HIS A 196 -3.02 -18.10 -14.98
C HIS A 196 -3.00 -19.52 -14.36
N ALA A 197 -4.09 -20.28 -14.42
CA ALA A 197 -4.15 -21.64 -13.86
C ALA A 197 -3.22 -22.66 -14.54
N GLY A 198 -2.75 -22.37 -15.77
CA GLY A 198 -1.91 -23.28 -16.54
C GLY A 198 -2.63 -24.59 -16.83
N THR A 199 -2.17 -25.70 -16.24
CA THR A 199 -2.78 -27.04 -16.40
C THR A 199 -3.76 -27.40 -15.29
N GLN A 200 -3.86 -26.58 -14.24
CA GLN A 200 -4.75 -26.81 -13.12
C GLN A 200 -6.20 -26.43 -13.50
N ASP A 201 -7.18 -27.04 -12.83
CA ASP A 201 -8.56 -26.58 -12.89
C ASP A 201 -8.66 -25.12 -12.37
N PRO A 202 -9.19 -24.17 -13.16
CA PRO A 202 -9.21 -22.75 -12.81
C PRO A 202 -9.93 -22.44 -11.49
N GLN A 203 -11.02 -23.16 -11.18
CA GLN A 203 -11.72 -22.96 -9.92
C GLN A 203 -10.86 -23.44 -8.75
N SER A 204 -10.24 -24.61 -8.87
CA SER A 204 -9.33 -25.13 -7.84
C SER A 204 -8.11 -24.21 -7.64
N PHE A 205 -7.63 -23.56 -8.70
CA PHE A 205 -6.55 -22.56 -8.61
C PHE A 205 -7.02 -21.29 -7.89
N PHE A 206 -8.19 -20.76 -8.25
CA PHE A 206 -8.82 -19.65 -7.55
C PHE A 206 -8.98 -19.91 -6.05
N GLU A 207 -9.53 -21.06 -5.66
CA GLU A 207 -9.72 -21.47 -4.26
C GLU A 207 -8.39 -21.53 -3.48
N GLN A 208 -7.28 -21.85 -4.15
CA GLN A 208 -5.94 -21.82 -3.55
C GLN A 208 -5.44 -20.39 -3.34
N VAL A 209 -5.62 -19.50 -4.31
CA VAL A 209 -5.13 -18.12 -4.26
C VAL A 209 -5.87 -17.29 -3.21
N ILE A 210 -7.19 -17.43 -3.10
CA ILE A 210 -8.00 -16.73 -2.09
C ILE A 210 -7.99 -17.43 -0.71
N GLU A 211 -7.38 -18.61 -0.63
CA GLU A 211 -7.33 -19.45 0.57
C GLU A 211 -8.72 -19.78 1.19
N SER A 212 -9.72 -19.97 0.33
CA SER A 212 -11.10 -20.27 0.71
C SER A 212 -11.66 -21.40 -0.14
N LYS A 213 -12.47 -22.27 0.49
CA LYS A 213 -13.18 -23.38 -0.16
C LYS A 213 -14.64 -23.06 -0.45
N GLU A 214 -15.02 -21.79 -0.28
CA GLU A 214 -16.39 -21.34 -0.50
C GLU A 214 -16.73 -21.30 -1.99
N ARG A 215 -17.22 -22.43 -2.50
CA ARG A 215 -17.49 -22.64 -3.93
C ARG A 215 -18.43 -21.61 -4.58
N TRP A 216 -19.23 -20.90 -3.80
CA TRP A 216 -20.12 -19.87 -4.32
C TRP A 216 -19.33 -18.66 -4.86
N MET A 217 -18.14 -18.40 -4.32
CA MET A 217 -17.30 -17.26 -4.70
C MET A 217 -16.87 -17.32 -6.17
N TRP A 218 -16.58 -18.52 -6.71
CA TRP A 218 -16.20 -18.67 -8.12
C TRP A 218 -17.30 -18.21 -9.09
N LYS A 219 -18.57 -18.48 -8.73
CA LYS A 219 -19.73 -18.00 -9.50
C LYS A 219 -20.01 -16.51 -9.22
N ALA A 220 -19.77 -16.04 -8.00
CA ALA A 220 -19.91 -14.64 -7.66
C ALA A 220 -18.92 -13.76 -8.44
N LEU A 221 -17.68 -14.24 -8.63
CA LEU A 221 -16.66 -13.57 -9.43
C LEU A 221 -17.10 -13.42 -10.91
N GLU A 222 -17.67 -14.48 -11.49
CA GLU A 222 -18.22 -14.43 -12.85
C GLU A 222 -19.36 -13.40 -12.98
N GLY A 223 -20.17 -13.28 -11.94
CA GLY A 223 -21.26 -12.32 -11.87
C GLY A 223 -20.87 -10.91 -11.42
N GLY A 224 -19.58 -10.63 -11.19
CA GLY A 224 -19.09 -9.34 -10.71
C GLY A 224 -19.53 -8.97 -9.29
N ARG A 225 -20.02 -9.93 -8.49
CA ARG A 225 -20.48 -9.68 -7.10
C ARG A 225 -19.35 -9.64 -6.08
N ILE A 226 -18.16 -10.07 -6.50
CA ILE A 226 -16.94 -9.95 -5.72
C ILE A 226 -15.84 -9.40 -6.62
N SER A 227 -14.95 -8.62 -6.04
CA SER A 227 -13.69 -8.18 -6.63
C SER A 227 -12.55 -8.92 -5.93
N VAL A 228 -11.51 -9.35 -6.66
CA VAL A 228 -10.43 -10.20 -6.11
C VAL A 228 -9.08 -9.58 -6.43
N TYR A 229 -8.38 -9.12 -5.40
CA TYR A 229 -7.12 -8.38 -5.51
C TYR A 229 -5.95 -9.33 -5.27
N VAL A 230 -5.17 -9.59 -6.32
CA VAL A 230 -4.16 -10.66 -6.31
C VAL A 230 -2.77 -10.09 -6.07
N PHE A 231 -1.96 -10.81 -5.30
CA PHE A 231 -0.59 -10.47 -4.96
C PHE A 231 0.34 -11.65 -5.24
N SER A 232 1.51 -11.38 -5.79
CA SER A 232 2.60 -12.34 -5.89
C SER A 232 3.55 -12.19 -4.71
N MET A 233 3.80 -13.26 -3.98
CA MET A 233 4.66 -13.28 -2.79
C MET A 233 6.12 -13.51 -3.21
N PRO A 234 7.03 -12.53 -3.11
CA PRO A 234 8.41 -12.69 -3.59
C PRO A 234 9.15 -13.84 -2.88
N SER A 235 8.91 -14.01 -1.58
CA SER A 235 9.62 -14.97 -0.74
C SER A 235 9.29 -16.44 -1.03
N SER A 236 8.03 -16.75 -1.34
CA SER A 236 7.59 -18.12 -1.63
C SER A 236 7.22 -18.39 -3.08
N GLY A 237 7.10 -17.35 -3.92
CA GLY A 237 6.59 -17.44 -5.28
C GLY A 237 5.10 -17.78 -5.36
N LYS A 238 4.38 -17.80 -4.24
CA LYS A 238 2.94 -18.08 -4.20
C LYS A 238 2.14 -16.86 -4.59
N LEU A 239 0.93 -17.09 -5.10
CA LEU A 239 -0.09 -16.05 -5.20
C LEU A 239 -1.00 -16.10 -3.97
N ARG A 240 -1.37 -14.92 -3.48
CA ARG A 240 -2.40 -14.74 -2.44
C ARG A 240 -3.38 -13.68 -2.91
N ALA A 241 -4.58 -13.68 -2.36
CA ALA A 241 -5.55 -12.63 -2.65
C ALA A 241 -6.44 -12.34 -1.45
N HIS A 242 -6.98 -11.13 -1.44
CA HIS A 242 -8.16 -10.79 -0.66
C HIS A 242 -9.28 -10.34 -1.62
N TRP A 243 -10.47 -10.10 -1.09
CA TRP A 243 -11.64 -9.86 -1.91
C TRP A 243 -12.67 -9.01 -1.17
N ASP A 244 -13.45 -8.27 -1.96
CA ASP A 244 -14.56 -7.46 -1.49
C ASP A 244 -15.88 -7.99 -2.05
N MET A 245 -16.99 -7.65 -1.39
CA MET A 245 -18.34 -7.81 -1.95
C MET A 245 -18.88 -6.47 -2.43
N ASP A 246 -19.53 -6.49 -3.59
CA ASP A 246 -20.42 -5.42 -4.07
C ASP A 246 -21.76 -5.44 -3.31
#